data_AF-A0A2V8WUZ8-F1
#
_entry.id   AF-A0A2V8WUZ8-F1
#
_cell.length_a   1.000
_cell.length_b   1.000
_cell.length_c   1.000
_cell.angle_alpha   90.00
_cell.angle_beta   90.00
_cell.angle_gamma   90.00
#
_symmetry.space_group_name_H-M   'P 1'
#
loop_
_entity.id
_entity.type
_entity.pdbx_description
1 polymer ?
#
loop_
_entity_poly.entity_id
_entity_poly.type
_entity_poly.pdbx_seq_one_letter_code
_entity_poly.pdbx_strand_id
1 'polypeptide(L)'
;MAKRSLALQLDEAVQAMLVSLQPRPEKAPDRELTALVRVAQALRELPRKEFRAALKSDLQRRGSMNEGTAAGAGAAAAARALHYQRPGLTSITPYVIVRPAAQFIEFLKMAFEGVERVRMPAPDGSIMHAEVSVGNGAIEVGDGNEEYPTAPGAIHLYVDDADATYDSALQAGATSIYAPTDDHPSGDRWGAAKDQFGNLWYIATPKGWTPGPEGLRSVQPYLHLREAHKMIAFLEAAFGAEAMGVHKSPEGAVLHATIRIGNATLEIDEAHGEFQPMPCHLHVYVPDTDAVYAQALRAGATSIETPQDKPYGDRAAGVKDAWGNSWFIATYLGR
;
A
#
# COMPACT_ATOMS: atom_id res chain seq x y z
N MET A 1 -12.29 -18.27 -51.88
CA MET A 1 -12.46 -17.98 -50.43
C MET A 1 -11.13 -17.44 -49.92
N ALA A 2 -11.11 -16.24 -49.32
CA ALA A 2 -9.87 -15.66 -48.81
C ALA A 2 -9.35 -16.50 -47.63
N LYS A 3 -8.05 -16.85 -47.65
CA LYS A 3 -7.39 -17.53 -46.52
C LYS A 3 -7.42 -16.58 -45.32
N ARG A 4 -8.01 -17.01 -44.19
CA ARG A 4 -8.01 -16.27 -42.93
C ARG A 4 -6.58 -16.14 -42.40
N SER A 5 -6.26 -15.04 -41.72
CA SER A 5 -4.91 -14.79 -41.18
C SER A 5 -4.58 -15.74 -40.03
N LEU A 6 -3.29 -16.05 -39.86
CA LEU A 6 -2.81 -16.93 -38.78
C LEU A 6 -3.10 -16.35 -37.38
N ALA A 7 -3.07 -15.02 -37.25
CA ALA A 7 -3.34 -14.32 -35.99
C ALA A 7 -4.77 -14.57 -35.50
N LEU A 8 -5.76 -14.50 -36.41
CA LEU A 8 -7.16 -14.73 -36.05
C LEU A 8 -7.40 -16.19 -35.62
N GLN A 9 -6.72 -17.13 -36.27
CA GLN A 9 -6.81 -18.56 -35.92
C GLN A 9 -6.15 -18.87 -34.57
N LEU A 10 -5.08 -18.15 -34.22
CA LEU A 10 -4.42 -18.27 -32.91
C LEU A 10 -5.30 -17.70 -31.79
N ASP A 11 -5.90 -16.52 -31.99
CA ASP A 11 -6.80 -15.90 -31.02
C ASP A 11 -8.04 -16.77 -30.73
N GLU A 12 -8.67 -17.33 -31.77
CA GLU A 12 -9.80 -18.25 -31.61
C GLU A 12 -9.39 -19.52 -30.86
N ALA A 13 -8.20 -20.08 -31.14
CA ALA A 13 -7.68 -21.26 -30.43
C ALA A 13 -7.39 -20.96 -28.95
N VAL A 14 -6.82 -19.79 -28.64
CA VAL A 14 -6.54 -19.36 -27.27
C VAL A 14 -7.84 -19.09 -26.50
N GLN A 15 -8.81 -18.40 -27.11
CA GLN A 15 -10.12 -18.16 -26.50
C GLN A 15 -10.89 -19.47 -26.26
N ALA A 16 -10.89 -20.40 -27.22
CA ALA A 16 -11.51 -21.72 -27.04
C ALA A 16 -10.85 -22.55 -25.92
N MET A 17 -9.53 -22.39 -25.72
CA MET A 17 -8.78 -23.02 -24.63
C MET A 17 -9.05 -22.39 -23.25
N LEU A 18 -9.42 -21.11 -23.20
CA LEU A 18 -9.75 -20.40 -21.96
C LEU A 18 -11.19 -20.71 -21.50
N VAL A 19 -12.13 -20.92 -22.43
CA VAL A 19 -13.56 -21.08 -22.14
C VAL A 19 -14.01 -22.54 -21.95
N SER A 20 -13.21 -23.55 -22.32
CA SER A 20 -13.59 -24.98 -22.17
C SER A 20 -12.53 -25.84 -21.45
N LEU A 21 -12.99 -26.81 -20.64
CA LEU A 21 -12.11 -27.72 -19.90
C LEU A 21 -11.46 -28.83 -20.76
N GLN A 22 -11.83 -29.02 -22.03
CA GLN A 22 -11.08 -29.83 -23.01
C GLN A 22 -11.36 -29.39 -24.45
N PRO A 23 -10.34 -29.22 -25.32
CA PRO A 23 -10.53 -28.79 -26.71
C PRO A 23 -10.97 -29.94 -27.64
N ARG A 24 -11.86 -29.65 -28.60
CA ARG A 24 -12.24 -30.57 -29.71
C ARG A 24 -11.11 -30.66 -30.75
N PRO A 25 -10.89 -31.84 -31.36
CA PRO A 25 -9.88 -32.00 -32.41
C PRO A 25 -10.43 -31.53 -33.77
N GLU A 26 -9.83 -30.49 -34.35
CA GLU A 26 -10.05 -30.14 -35.77
C GLU A 26 -8.90 -30.62 -36.67
N LYS A 27 -9.27 -30.88 -37.93
CA LYS A 27 -8.49 -31.58 -38.95
C LYS A 27 -7.24 -30.78 -39.36
N ALA A 28 -6.08 -31.36 -39.04
CA ALA A 28 -4.73 -31.08 -39.55
C ALA A 28 -4.32 -29.58 -39.51
N PRO A 29 -3.81 -29.09 -38.36
CA PRO A 29 -3.32 -27.73 -38.23
C PRO A 29 -2.01 -27.51 -38.98
N ASP A 30 -1.85 -26.28 -39.49
CA ASP A 30 -0.62 -25.72 -40.02
C ASP A 30 0.55 -25.94 -39.03
N ARG A 31 1.75 -26.23 -39.56
CA ARG A 31 2.93 -26.56 -38.75
C ARG A 31 3.35 -25.40 -37.85
N GLU A 32 3.19 -24.16 -38.32
CA GLU A 32 3.48 -22.96 -37.52
C GLU A 32 2.45 -22.76 -36.40
N LEU A 33 1.16 -22.98 -36.69
CA LEU A 33 0.10 -22.88 -35.68
C LEU A 33 0.27 -23.96 -34.59
N THR A 34 0.69 -25.16 -34.96
CA THR A 34 1.00 -26.24 -34.01
C THR A 34 2.15 -25.87 -33.07
N ALA A 35 3.17 -25.17 -33.58
CA ALA A 35 4.29 -24.71 -32.76
C ALA A 35 3.85 -23.63 -31.76
N LEU A 36 3.02 -22.67 -32.20
CA LEU A 36 2.50 -21.59 -31.34
C LEU A 36 1.52 -22.12 -30.27
N VAL A 37 0.65 -23.07 -30.61
CA VAL A 37 -0.24 -23.74 -29.64
C VAL A 37 0.55 -24.51 -28.58
N ARG A 38 1.66 -25.15 -28.94
CA ARG A 38 2.57 -25.79 -27.96
C ARG A 38 3.21 -24.78 -27.00
N VAL A 39 3.59 -23.62 -27.49
CA VAL A 39 4.13 -22.53 -26.65
C VAL A 39 3.04 -22.02 -25.70
N ALA A 40 1.82 -21.80 -26.18
CA ALA A 40 0.69 -21.39 -25.35
C ALA A 40 0.36 -22.42 -24.26
N GLN A 41 0.40 -23.73 -24.58
CA GLN A 41 0.25 -24.82 -23.59
C GLN A 41 1.38 -24.82 -22.56
N ALA A 42 2.63 -24.60 -22.98
CA ALA A 42 3.78 -24.57 -22.10
C ALA A 42 3.79 -23.35 -21.15
N LEU A 43 3.17 -22.24 -21.55
CA LEU A 43 3.00 -21.04 -20.73
C LEU A 43 1.85 -21.17 -19.72
N ARG A 44 0.74 -21.85 -20.09
CA ARG A 44 -0.41 -22.09 -19.20
C ARG A 44 -0.05 -22.86 -17.93
N GLU A 45 0.93 -23.76 -18.02
CA GLU A 45 1.32 -24.64 -16.90
C GLU A 45 2.43 -24.03 -16.02
N LEU A 46 2.74 -22.74 -16.15
CA LEU A 46 3.73 -22.09 -15.29
C LEU A 46 3.15 -21.68 -13.92
N PRO A 47 3.87 -21.92 -12.81
CA PRO A 47 5.14 -22.65 -12.76
C PRO A 47 4.93 -24.16 -12.98
N ARG A 48 5.77 -24.77 -13.83
CA ARG A 48 5.66 -26.18 -14.27
C ARG A 48 5.59 -27.12 -13.07
N LYS A 49 4.87 -28.24 -13.21
CA LYS A 49 4.74 -29.25 -12.14
C LYS A 49 6.10 -29.76 -11.66
N GLU A 50 7.06 -29.88 -12.57
CA GLU A 50 8.45 -30.27 -12.29
C GLU A 50 9.18 -29.19 -11.48
N PHE A 51 8.93 -27.92 -11.78
CA PHE A 51 9.47 -26.81 -10.97
C PHE A 51 8.85 -26.81 -9.56
N ARG A 52 7.53 -27.00 -9.45
CA ARG A 52 6.85 -27.11 -8.14
C ARG A 52 7.38 -28.31 -7.34
N ALA A 53 7.63 -29.44 -7.99
CA ALA A 53 8.20 -30.63 -7.35
C ALA A 53 9.67 -30.43 -6.95
N ALA A 54 10.48 -29.82 -7.80
CA ALA A 54 11.88 -29.49 -7.52
C ALA A 54 12.00 -28.47 -6.39
N LEU A 55 11.16 -27.43 -6.39
CA LEU A 55 11.09 -26.45 -5.32
C LEU A 55 10.64 -27.09 -4.01
N LYS A 56 9.62 -27.97 -4.03
CA LYS A 56 9.18 -28.71 -2.84
C LYS A 56 10.29 -29.61 -2.30
N SER A 57 11.00 -30.33 -3.16
CA SER A 57 12.12 -31.19 -2.77
C SER A 57 13.30 -30.39 -2.20
N ASP A 58 13.63 -29.23 -2.79
CA ASP A 58 14.68 -28.35 -2.29
C ASP A 58 14.32 -27.72 -0.94
N LEU A 59 13.08 -27.27 -0.76
CA LEU A 59 12.57 -26.74 0.51
C LEU A 59 12.55 -27.81 1.60
N GLN A 60 12.16 -29.05 1.29
CA GLN A 60 12.20 -30.17 2.23
C GLN A 60 13.64 -30.53 2.63
N ARG A 61 14.56 -30.56 1.66
CA ARG A 61 15.99 -30.79 1.91
C ARG A 61 16.60 -29.72 2.81
N ARG A 62 16.26 -28.45 2.59
CA ARG A 62 16.70 -27.33 3.44
C ARG A 62 16.07 -27.36 4.83
N GLY A 63 14.81 -27.78 4.94
CA GLY A 63 14.14 -28.03 6.22
C GLY A 63 14.82 -29.11 7.05
N SER A 64 15.21 -30.22 6.43
CA SER A 64 15.91 -31.32 7.11
C SER A 64 17.38 -31.04 7.43
N MET A 65 18.05 -30.10 6.74
CA MET A 65 19.42 -29.68 7.08
C MET A 65 19.49 -28.63 8.20
N ASN A 66 18.38 -27.95 8.52
CA ASN A 66 18.31 -26.93 9.58
C ASN A 66 18.06 -27.48 11.00
N GLU A 67 17.81 -28.79 11.18
CA GLU A 67 17.73 -29.42 12.50
C GLU A 67 19.11 -29.79 13.09
N GLY A 68 20.19 -29.57 12.35
CA GLY A 68 21.54 -29.92 12.81
C GLY A 68 22.63 -29.05 12.20
N THR A 69 22.71 -27.78 12.60
CA THR A 69 23.97 -27.04 12.83
C THR A 69 23.69 -25.56 13.08
N ALA A 70 24.17 -25.08 14.23
CA ALA A 70 24.12 -23.69 14.62
C ALA A 70 24.96 -22.81 13.70
N ALA A 71 24.31 -21.96 12.90
CA ALA A 71 24.87 -20.76 12.28
C ALA A 71 23.72 -19.81 11.85
N GLY A 72 22.90 -19.42 12.82
CA GLY A 72 21.83 -18.45 12.64
C GLY A 72 22.31 -17.03 12.91
N ALA A 73 22.40 -16.19 11.88
CA ALA A 73 22.44 -14.73 12.05
C ALA A 73 22.07 -13.96 10.76
N GLY A 74 22.48 -14.44 9.58
CA GLY A 74 22.38 -13.64 8.34
C GLY A 74 21.06 -13.76 7.57
N ALA A 75 20.44 -14.95 7.52
CA ALA A 75 19.27 -15.20 6.66
C ALA A 75 17.92 -15.08 7.39
N ALA A 76 17.92 -14.90 8.72
CA ALA A 76 16.71 -14.69 9.53
C ALA A 76 16.20 -13.24 9.49
N ALA A 77 16.97 -12.31 8.92
CA ALA A 77 16.62 -10.90 8.86
C ALA A 77 15.59 -10.56 7.76
N ALA A 78 15.59 -11.30 6.63
CA ALA A 78 14.74 -10.99 5.49
C ALA A 78 13.35 -11.66 5.51
N ALA A 79 13.11 -12.61 6.43
CA ALA A 79 11.83 -13.34 6.53
C ALA A 79 11.31 -13.44 7.96
N ARG A 80 11.65 -12.48 8.83
CA ARG A 80 10.86 -12.26 10.05
C ARG A 80 9.60 -11.51 9.63
N ALA A 81 8.47 -12.22 9.57
CA ALA A 81 7.20 -11.55 9.78
C ALA A 81 7.40 -10.63 10.99
N LEU A 82 7.16 -9.34 10.83
CA LEU A 82 7.17 -8.42 11.95
C LEU A 82 6.05 -8.90 12.87
N HIS A 83 6.37 -9.75 13.85
CA HIS A 83 5.40 -10.48 14.68
C HIS A 83 4.48 -9.55 15.48
N TYR A 84 4.81 -8.25 15.48
CA TYR A 84 4.07 -7.17 16.08
C TYR A 84 3.06 -6.50 15.14
N GLN A 85 2.89 -6.98 13.90
CA GLN A 85 1.90 -6.46 12.94
C GLN A 85 0.76 -7.44 12.75
N ARG A 86 -0.47 -6.92 12.58
CA ARG A 86 -1.57 -7.74 12.09
C ARG A 86 -1.31 -8.18 10.64
N PRO A 87 -1.57 -9.44 10.28
CA PRO A 87 -1.41 -9.91 8.91
C PRO A 87 -2.20 -9.06 7.91
N GLY A 88 -1.54 -8.61 6.84
CA GLY A 88 -2.16 -7.81 5.78
C GLY A 88 -2.03 -6.29 5.96
N LEU A 89 -1.58 -5.82 7.12
CA LEU A 89 -1.24 -4.42 7.36
C LEU A 89 0.27 -4.18 7.22
N THR A 90 0.64 -2.91 7.18
CA THR A 90 2.04 -2.48 7.14
C THR A 90 2.40 -1.70 8.40
N SER A 91 3.65 -1.24 8.51
CA SER A 91 4.09 -0.48 9.67
C SER A 91 3.41 0.88 9.79
N ILE A 92 2.90 1.43 8.68
CA ILE A 92 2.20 2.70 8.64
C ILE A 92 0.96 2.51 7.76
N THR A 93 -0.22 2.76 8.33
CA THR A 93 -1.49 2.69 7.61
C THR A 93 -2.20 4.04 7.78
N PRO A 94 -2.55 4.76 6.70
CA PRO A 94 -3.35 5.96 6.83
C PRO A 94 -4.73 5.60 7.38
N TYR A 95 -5.19 6.37 8.37
CA TYR A 95 -6.51 6.25 8.95
C TYR A 95 -7.34 7.47 8.55
N VAL A 96 -8.21 7.28 7.58
CA VAL A 96 -9.05 8.32 6.98
C VAL A 96 -10.40 8.36 7.69
N ILE A 97 -10.67 9.46 8.40
CA ILE A 97 -11.98 9.69 9.03
C ILE A 97 -12.78 10.65 8.16
N VAL A 98 -13.85 10.14 7.57
CA VAL A 98 -14.70 10.88 6.63
C VAL A 98 -16.16 10.61 6.95
N ARG A 99 -17.09 11.31 6.29
CA ARG A 99 -18.52 11.06 6.48
C ARG A 99 -19.29 11.24 5.17
N PRO A 100 -20.08 10.25 4.72
CA PRO A 100 -20.19 8.89 5.27
C PRO A 100 -19.07 7.95 4.78
N ALA A 101 -18.43 7.23 5.71
CA ALA A 101 -17.34 6.30 5.42
C ALA A 101 -17.72 5.19 4.43
N ALA A 102 -18.97 4.74 4.47
CA ALA A 102 -19.47 3.75 3.51
C ALA A 102 -19.33 4.22 2.05
N GLN A 103 -19.57 5.50 1.75
CA GLN A 103 -19.43 6.03 0.40
C GLN A 103 -17.95 6.18 0.01
N PHE A 104 -17.08 6.47 0.97
CA PHE A 104 -15.64 6.52 0.71
C PHE A 104 -15.09 5.12 0.39
N ILE A 105 -15.56 4.08 1.07
CA ILE A 105 -15.19 2.70 0.72
C ILE A 105 -15.63 2.34 -0.71
N GLU A 106 -16.82 2.77 -1.15
CA GLU A 106 -17.24 2.57 -2.55
C GLU A 106 -16.38 3.37 -3.53
N PHE A 107 -15.97 4.60 -3.18
CA PHE A 107 -14.98 5.34 -3.97
C PHE A 107 -13.66 4.56 -4.10
N LEU A 108 -13.10 4.02 -3.02
CA LEU A 108 -11.87 3.23 -3.07
C LEU A 108 -12.02 1.97 -3.95
N LYS A 109 -13.18 1.31 -3.91
CA LYS A 109 -13.50 0.15 -4.78
C LYS A 109 -13.52 0.54 -6.26
N MET A 110 -14.19 1.65 -6.60
CA MET A 110 -14.38 2.09 -7.98
C MET A 110 -13.11 2.72 -8.56
N ALA A 111 -12.42 3.56 -7.79
CA ALA A 111 -11.27 4.32 -8.25
C ALA A 111 -9.98 3.49 -8.26
N PHE A 112 -9.78 2.64 -7.24
CA PHE A 112 -8.48 2.04 -6.94
C PHE A 112 -8.53 0.52 -6.76
N GLU A 113 -9.61 -0.12 -7.23
CA GLU A 113 -9.83 -1.56 -7.09
C GLU A 113 -9.74 -2.05 -5.63
N GLY A 114 -10.11 -1.18 -4.69
CA GLY A 114 -10.02 -1.44 -3.26
C GLY A 114 -10.83 -2.67 -2.85
N VAL A 115 -10.24 -3.52 -2.01
CA VAL A 115 -10.90 -4.71 -1.45
C VAL A 115 -11.16 -4.50 0.02
N GLU A 116 -12.43 -4.36 0.39
CA GLU A 116 -12.85 -4.30 1.79
C GLU A 116 -12.55 -5.63 2.50
N ARG A 117 -11.79 -5.57 3.59
CA ARG A 117 -11.34 -6.73 4.37
C ARG A 117 -12.07 -6.84 5.70
N VAL A 118 -12.22 -5.71 6.37
CA VAL A 118 -12.80 -5.59 7.71
C VAL A 118 -13.85 -4.50 7.68
N ARG A 119 -14.98 -4.75 8.34
CA ARG A 119 -15.99 -3.73 8.65
C ARG A 119 -16.56 -3.98 10.04
N MET A 120 -16.50 -2.94 10.86
CA MET A 120 -17.03 -2.92 12.22
C MET A 120 -18.12 -1.85 12.30
N PRO A 121 -19.41 -2.22 12.16
CA PRO A 121 -20.50 -1.26 12.26
C PRO A 121 -20.79 -0.89 13.72
N ALA A 122 -21.09 0.39 13.95
CA ALA A 122 -21.71 0.89 15.17
C ALA A 122 -23.19 0.46 15.26
N PRO A 123 -23.82 0.50 16.45
CA PRO A 123 -25.24 0.20 16.62
C PRO A 123 -26.18 1.07 15.76
N ASP A 124 -25.77 2.30 15.42
CA ASP A 124 -26.54 3.23 14.59
C ASP A 124 -26.32 3.02 13.07
N GLY A 125 -25.50 2.03 12.69
CA GLY A 125 -25.18 1.70 11.31
C GLY A 125 -24.01 2.48 10.70
N SER A 126 -23.43 3.45 11.42
CA SER A 126 -22.16 4.08 11.02
C SER A 126 -20.99 3.09 11.10
N ILE A 127 -19.90 3.36 10.41
CA ILE A 127 -18.70 2.52 10.43
C ILE A 127 -17.77 3.02 11.53
N MET A 128 -17.61 2.27 12.61
CA MET A 128 -16.60 2.59 13.63
C MET A 128 -15.18 2.38 13.08
N HIS A 129 -15.00 1.32 12.30
CA HIS A 129 -13.72 0.97 11.69
C HIS A 129 -13.93 0.07 10.47
N ALA A 130 -13.15 0.28 9.43
CA ALA A 130 -13.04 -0.61 8.28
C ALA A 130 -11.60 -0.60 7.76
N GLU A 131 -11.22 -1.68 7.09
CA GLU A 131 -9.92 -1.80 6.42
C GLU A 131 -10.17 -2.12 4.94
N VAL A 132 -9.58 -1.32 4.06
CA VAL A 132 -9.64 -1.51 2.61
C VAL A 132 -8.23 -1.73 2.08
N SER A 133 -7.97 -2.90 1.51
CA SER A 133 -6.70 -3.17 0.83
C SER A 133 -6.69 -2.48 -0.53
N VAL A 134 -5.58 -1.83 -0.87
CA VAL A 134 -5.32 -1.23 -2.18
C VAL A 134 -3.91 -1.60 -2.59
N GLY A 135 -3.77 -2.33 -3.70
CA GLY A 135 -2.49 -2.93 -4.10
C GLY A 135 -1.88 -3.78 -2.98
N ASN A 136 -0.63 -3.50 -2.59
CA ASN A 136 0.06 -4.19 -1.50
C ASN A 136 0.03 -3.42 -0.15
N GLY A 137 -0.86 -2.43 -0.02
CA GLY A 137 -1.10 -1.61 1.16
C GLY A 137 -2.56 -1.66 1.62
N ALA A 138 -2.88 -0.87 2.63
CA ALA A 138 -4.22 -0.76 3.18
C ALA A 138 -4.52 0.67 3.61
N ILE A 139 -5.80 0.99 3.71
CA ILE A 139 -6.33 2.23 4.27
C ILE A 139 -7.34 1.85 5.35
N GLU A 140 -7.19 2.43 6.53
CA GLU A 140 -8.18 2.35 7.60
C GLU A 140 -9.20 3.47 7.43
N VAL A 141 -10.47 3.17 7.67
CA VAL A 141 -11.58 4.09 7.42
C VAL A 141 -12.55 4.08 8.59
N GLY A 142 -13.04 5.26 8.98
CA GLY A 142 -14.06 5.40 10.02
C GLY A 142 -15.01 6.57 9.73
N ASP A 143 -16.24 6.48 10.24
CA ASP A 143 -17.21 7.56 10.18
C ASP A 143 -16.88 8.65 11.22
N GLY A 144 -16.80 9.89 10.75
CA GLY A 144 -16.59 11.04 11.64
C GLY A 144 -17.77 11.33 12.56
N ASN A 145 -17.48 11.67 13.81
CA ASN A 145 -18.44 12.07 14.86
C ASN A 145 -17.89 13.24 15.69
N GLU A 146 -18.54 13.58 16.82
CA GLU A 146 -18.12 14.71 17.67
C GLU A 146 -16.78 14.46 18.36
N GLU A 147 -16.49 13.22 18.76
CA GLU A 147 -15.23 12.82 19.39
C GLU A 147 -14.10 12.68 18.35
N TYR A 148 -14.41 12.11 17.19
CA TYR A 148 -13.49 11.92 16.07
C TYR A 148 -14.01 12.67 14.84
N PRO A 149 -13.72 13.98 14.71
CA PRO A 149 -14.17 14.76 13.56
C PRO A 149 -13.53 14.25 12.27
N THR A 150 -14.12 14.61 11.13
CA THR A 150 -13.56 14.25 9.82
C THR A 150 -12.16 14.82 9.65
N ALA A 151 -11.22 13.97 9.26
CA ALA A 151 -9.82 14.27 9.02
C ALA A 151 -9.40 13.57 7.70
N PRO A 152 -9.69 14.17 6.53
CA PRO A 152 -9.18 13.66 5.26
C PRO A 152 -7.65 13.77 5.24
N GLY A 153 -7.00 12.90 4.47
CA GLY A 153 -5.55 12.82 4.35
C GLY A 153 -5.04 13.04 2.93
N ALA A 154 -3.73 13.14 2.82
CA ALA A 154 -3.01 13.08 1.55
C ALA A 154 -2.31 11.72 1.44
N ILE A 155 -2.46 11.07 0.29
CA ILE A 155 -1.98 9.71 0.07
C ILE A 155 -1.27 9.66 -1.28
N HIS A 156 -0.01 9.23 -1.26
CA HIS A 156 0.67 8.78 -2.46
C HIS A 156 0.26 7.34 -2.74
N LEU A 157 -0.35 7.15 -3.90
CA LEU A 157 -0.81 5.88 -4.44
C LEU A 157 0.08 5.46 -5.62
N TYR A 158 0.95 4.48 -5.39
CA TYR A 158 1.70 3.82 -6.46
C TYR A 158 0.87 2.73 -7.13
N VAL A 159 0.78 2.82 -8.47
CA VAL A 159 -0.02 1.94 -9.33
C VAL A 159 0.73 1.57 -10.60
N ASP A 160 0.33 0.46 -11.22
CA ASP A 160 0.92 0.00 -12.48
C ASP A 160 0.60 0.94 -13.66
N ASP A 161 -0.55 1.61 -13.63
CA ASP A 161 -0.99 2.56 -14.66
C ASP A 161 -1.67 3.79 -14.02
N ALA A 162 -0.92 4.89 -13.93
CA ALA A 162 -1.37 6.14 -13.33
C ALA A 162 -2.47 6.80 -14.15
N ASP A 163 -2.42 6.71 -15.48
CA ASP A 163 -3.43 7.30 -16.36
C ASP A 163 -4.77 6.59 -16.19
N ALA A 164 -4.78 5.26 -16.24
CA ALA A 164 -6.01 4.48 -16.05
C ALA A 164 -6.59 4.65 -14.63
N THR A 165 -5.74 4.64 -13.61
CA THR A 165 -6.17 4.85 -12.22
C THR A 165 -6.72 6.26 -12.00
N TYR A 166 -6.06 7.26 -12.59
CA TYR A 166 -6.51 8.65 -12.55
C TYR A 166 -7.88 8.84 -13.18
N ASP A 167 -8.08 8.30 -14.39
CA ASP A 167 -9.37 8.33 -15.07
C ASP A 167 -10.47 7.63 -14.26
N SER A 168 -10.14 6.51 -13.62
CA SER A 168 -11.06 5.79 -12.74
C SER A 168 -11.44 6.62 -11.50
N ALA A 169 -10.48 7.35 -10.91
CA ALA A 169 -10.76 8.27 -9.81
C ALA A 169 -11.70 9.40 -10.23
N LEU A 170 -11.49 10.00 -11.42
CA LEU A 170 -12.37 11.04 -11.95
C LEU A 170 -13.79 10.50 -12.20
N GLN A 171 -13.91 9.30 -12.78
CA GLN A 171 -15.20 8.62 -12.97
C GLN A 171 -15.91 8.32 -11.65
N ALA A 172 -15.16 8.01 -10.60
CA ALA A 172 -15.67 7.78 -9.25
C ALA A 172 -16.05 9.08 -8.49
N GLY A 173 -15.85 10.26 -9.08
CA GLY A 173 -16.26 11.55 -8.54
C GLY A 173 -15.14 12.45 -8.02
N ALA A 174 -13.87 12.06 -8.20
CA ALA A 174 -12.75 12.94 -7.89
C ALA A 174 -12.66 14.12 -8.87
N THR A 175 -12.10 15.23 -8.41
CA THR A 175 -11.75 16.39 -9.22
C THR A 175 -10.27 16.39 -9.55
N SER A 176 -9.95 16.67 -10.81
CA SER A 176 -8.59 16.84 -11.30
C SER A 176 -7.89 18.02 -10.59
N ILE A 177 -6.70 17.78 -10.06
CA ILE A 177 -5.75 18.85 -9.70
C ILE A 177 -4.81 19.07 -10.89
N TYR A 178 -4.10 18.03 -11.30
CA TYR A 178 -3.41 17.95 -12.58
C TYR A 178 -3.38 16.52 -13.10
N ALA A 179 -3.46 16.36 -14.43
CA ALA A 179 -3.39 15.05 -15.08
C ALA A 179 -1.99 14.46 -14.94
N PRO A 180 -1.85 13.12 -15.00
CA PRO A 180 -0.53 12.49 -14.99
C PRO A 180 0.40 13.12 -16.03
N THR A 181 1.65 13.40 -15.62
CA THR A 181 2.70 13.98 -16.47
C THR A 181 4.01 13.20 -16.33
N ASP A 182 4.84 13.25 -17.36
CA ASP A 182 6.22 12.76 -17.33
C ASP A 182 7.22 13.84 -16.88
N ASP A 183 6.76 15.09 -16.76
CA ASP A 183 7.58 16.23 -16.40
C ASP A 183 7.80 16.36 -14.88
N HIS A 184 7.32 15.38 -14.09
CA HIS A 184 7.48 15.40 -12.64
C HIS A 184 8.95 15.19 -12.24
N PRO A 185 9.50 15.96 -11.28
CA PRO A 185 10.92 15.86 -10.89
C PRO A 185 11.39 14.48 -10.40
N SER A 186 10.47 13.64 -9.90
CA SER A 186 10.82 12.25 -9.52
C SER A 186 11.14 11.36 -10.73
N GLY A 187 10.70 11.76 -11.93
CA GLY A 187 10.75 10.95 -13.14
C GLY A 187 9.58 9.98 -13.29
N ASP A 188 8.72 9.85 -12.28
CA ASP A 188 7.53 9.00 -12.33
C ASP A 188 6.47 9.62 -13.24
N ARG A 189 5.59 8.77 -13.79
CA ARG A 189 4.35 9.21 -14.42
C ARG A 189 3.39 9.58 -13.29
N TRP A 190 3.22 10.87 -13.01
CA TRP A 190 2.61 11.34 -11.76
C TRP A 190 1.48 12.34 -12.01
N GLY A 191 0.28 12.07 -11.45
CA GLY A 191 -0.87 12.97 -11.44
C GLY A 191 -1.41 13.24 -10.03
N ALA A 192 -2.30 14.22 -9.89
CA ALA A 192 -2.97 14.51 -8.63
C ALA A 192 -4.48 14.76 -8.79
N ALA A 193 -5.25 14.22 -7.86
CA ALA A 193 -6.70 14.38 -7.79
C ALA A 193 -7.16 14.59 -6.34
N LYS A 194 -8.36 15.17 -6.19
CA LYS A 194 -9.02 15.35 -4.89
C LYS A 194 -10.38 14.67 -4.91
N ASP A 195 -10.67 13.82 -3.94
CA ASP A 195 -11.99 13.17 -3.86
C ASP A 195 -13.05 14.06 -3.21
N GLN A 196 -14.31 13.61 -3.25
CA GLN A 196 -15.46 14.32 -2.70
C GLN A 196 -15.45 14.45 -1.16
N PHE A 197 -14.60 13.70 -0.46
CA PHE A 197 -14.43 13.77 1.00
C PHE A 197 -13.27 14.69 1.40
N GLY A 198 -12.52 15.19 0.42
CA GLY A 198 -11.43 16.14 0.60
C GLY A 198 -10.05 15.50 0.70
N ASN A 199 -9.90 14.19 0.49
CA ASN A 199 -8.58 13.56 0.47
C ASN A 199 -7.83 13.94 -0.82
N LEU A 200 -6.51 14.06 -0.70
CA LEU A 200 -5.61 14.30 -1.83
C LEU A 200 -4.94 12.99 -2.25
N TRP A 201 -4.94 12.72 -3.55
CA TRP A 201 -4.40 11.52 -4.14
C TRP A 201 -3.28 11.88 -5.11
N TYR A 202 -2.05 11.45 -4.82
CA TYR A 202 -0.92 11.50 -5.73
C TYR A 202 -0.80 10.14 -6.40
N ILE A 203 -1.19 10.06 -7.67
CA ILE A 203 -1.31 8.79 -8.38
C ILE A 203 -0.10 8.67 -9.31
N ALA A 204 0.75 7.69 -9.04
CA ALA A 204 2.02 7.58 -9.75
C ALA A 204 2.32 6.15 -10.25
N THR A 205 2.86 6.07 -11.47
CA THR A 205 3.51 4.87 -11.98
C THR A 205 5.01 5.11 -11.98
N PRO A 206 5.77 4.28 -11.25
CA PRO A 206 7.20 4.49 -11.10
C PRO A 206 7.95 4.22 -12.42
N LYS A 207 8.88 5.10 -12.82
CA LYS A 207 9.74 4.86 -13.99
C LYS A 207 11.10 4.30 -13.58
N GLY A 208 11.41 3.10 -14.07
CA GLY A 208 12.71 2.46 -13.80
C GLY A 208 12.84 1.84 -12.41
N TRP A 209 11.77 1.87 -11.62
CA TRP A 209 11.65 1.20 -10.34
C TRP A 209 10.45 0.25 -10.41
N THR A 210 10.69 -1.07 -10.32
CA THR A 210 9.62 -2.08 -10.40
C THR A 210 8.97 -2.19 -9.03
N PRO A 211 7.63 -2.13 -8.89
CA PRO A 211 6.95 -2.58 -7.69
C PRO A 211 7.07 -4.11 -7.64
N GLY A 212 8.23 -4.57 -7.16
CA GLY A 212 8.56 -5.95 -6.87
C GLY A 212 8.81 -6.13 -5.38
N PRO A 213 8.97 -7.37 -4.91
CA PRO A 213 8.93 -7.70 -3.49
C PRO A 213 10.21 -7.23 -2.78
N GLU A 214 10.28 -5.94 -2.46
CA GLU A 214 11.04 -5.27 -1.38
C GLU A 214 10.96 -3.74 -1.60
N GLY A 215 10.38 -3.01 -0.65
CA GLY A 215 10.57 -1.55 -0.57
C GLY A 215 9.30 -0.71 -0.43
N LEU A 216 8.60 -0.40 -1.53
CA LEU A 216 7.50 0.55 -1.48
C LEU A 216 6.14 -0.13 -1.41
N ARG A 217 5.28 0.51 -0.62
CA ARG A 217 3.88 0.17 -0.49
C ARG A 217 3.07 1.01 -1.48
N SER A 218 2.03 0.40 -2.05
CA SER A 218 1.07 1.07 -2.93
C SER A 218 0.47 2.28 -2.22
N VAL A 219 0.19 2.17 -0.92
CA VAL A 219 -0.39 3.25 -0.12
C VAL A 219 0.68 3.84 0.80
N GLN A 220 0.94 5.13 0.67
CA GLN A 220 1.84 5.88 1.55
C GLN A 220 1.17 7.18 2.00
N PRO A 221 1.13 7.48 3.30
CA PRO A 221 0.71 8.79 3.75
C PRO A 221 1.66 9.86 3.23
N TYR A 222 1.12 11.02 2.85
CA TYR A 222 1.89 12.19 2.44
C TYR A 222 1.52 13.37 3.36
N LEU A 223 2.50 13.92 4.06
CA LEU A 223 2.33 15.04 4.97
C LEU A 223 2.90 16.34 4.36
N HIS A 224 2.00 17.29 4.07
CA HIS A 224 2.38 18.67 3.76
C HIS A 224 2.51 19.46 5.05
N LEU A 225 3.69 19.97 5.37
CA LEU A 225 3.96 20.53 6.69
C LEU A 225 4.53 21.94 6.59
N ARG A 226 4.44 22.68 7.70
CA ARG A 226 5.29 23.85 7.91
C ARG A 226 6.49 23.43 8.73
N GLU A 227 7.68 23.83 8.33
CA GLU A 227 8.92 23.42 9.00
C GLU A 227 9.10 21.89 8.99
N ALA A 228 8.87 21.27 7.82
CA ALA A 228 8.92 19.83 7.59
C ALA A 228 10.18 19.13 8.13
N HIS A 229 11.33 19.83 8.10
CA HIS A 229 12.57 19.34 8.69
C HIS A 229 12.47 18.97 10.18
N LYS A 230 11.62 19.64 10.95
CA LYS A 230 11.38 19.31 12.37
C LYS A 230 10.51 18.07 12.52
N MET A 231 9.60 17.78 11.58
CA MET A 231 8.85 16.52 11.58
C MET A 231 9.79 15.35 11.36
N ILE A 232 10.74 15.46 10.42
CA ILE A 232 11.75 14.40 10.19
C ILE A 232 12.48 14.09 11.51
N ALA A 233 12.95 15.11 12.22
CA ALA A 233 13.61 14.93 13.52
C ALA A 233 12.68 14.32 14.59
N PHE A 234 11.40 14.69 14.60
CA PHE A 234 10.40 14.05 15.47
C PHE A 234 10.24 12.56 15.15
N LEU A 235 10.12 12.19 13.88
CA LEU A 235 9.96 10.79 13.47
C LEU A 235 11.19 9.94 13.79
N GLU A 236 12.38 10.47 13.59
CA GLU A 236 13.64 9.83 13.99
C GLU A 236 13.67 9.59 15.51
N ALA A 237 13.32 10.60 16.31
CA ALA A 237 13.39 10.53 17.76
C ALA A 237 12.27 9.68 18.39
N ALA A 238 11.07 9.71 17.83
CA ALA A 238 9.87 9.06 18.37
C ALA A 238 9.71 7.62 17.89
N PHE A 239 9.98 7.36 16.60
CA PHE A 239 9.68 6.09 15.95
C PHE A 239 10.93 5.35 15.46
N GLY A 240 12.12 5.91 15.66
CA GLY A 240 13.34 5.37 15.06
C GLY A 240 13.28 5.36 13.54
N ALA A 241 12.58 6.35 12.96
CA ALA A 241 12.39 6.43 11.53
C ALA A 241 13.72 6.66 10.78
N GLU A 242 13.80 6.18 9.54
CA GLU A 242 14.97 6.34 8.67
C GLU A 242 14.61 7.25 7.49
N ALA A 243 15.32 8.38 7.36
CA ALA A 243 15.18 9.24 6.19
C ALA A 243 15.91 8.62 4.98
N MET A 244 15.15 8.16 4.00
CA MET A 244 15.67 7.49 2.80
C MET A 244 16.19 8.45 1.74
N GLY A 245 15.70 9.67 1.77
CA GLY A 245 16.12 10.77 0.92
C GLY A 245 15.44 12.03 1.40
N VAL A 246 16.18 13.15 1.42
CA VAL A 246 15.66 14.46 1.77
C VAL A 246 16.17 15.45 0.73
N HIS A 247 15.28 15.84 -0.18
CA HIS A 247 15.54 16.84 -1.20
C HIS A 247 15.16 18.21 -0.66
N LYS A 248 16.09 19.16 -0.70
CA LYS A 248 15.89 20.51 -0.19
C LYS A 248 16.06 21.55 -1.28
N SER A 249 15.33 22.66 -1.15
CA SER A 249 15.61 23.86 -1.93
C SER A 249 16.95 24.48 -1.51
N PRO A 250 17.54 25.39 -2.29
CA PRO A 250 18.71 26.15 -1.88
C PRO A 250 18.52 26.91 -0.56
N GLU A 251 17.29 27.32 -0.26
CA GLU A 251 16.88 28.01 0.97
C GLU A 251 16.69 27.05 2.17
N GLY A 252 16.81 25.74 1.94
CA GLY A 252 16.76 24.71 2.98
C GLY A 252 15.36 24.14 3.27
N ALA A 253 14.33 24.58 2.55
CA ALA A 253 12.99 24.01 2.61
C ALA A 253 12.99 22.55 2.14
N VAL A 254 12.26 21.65 2.79
CA VAL A 254 12.11 20.26 2.33
C VAL A 254 11.16 20.25 1.14
N LEU A 255 11.68 19.95 -0.04
CA LEU A 255 10.88 19.82 -1.27
C LEU A 255 10.24 18.43 -1.36
N HIS A 256 10.93 17.42 -0.86
CA HIS A 256 10.44 16.05 -0.76
C HIS A 256 11.32 15.25 0.20
N ALA A 257 10.72 14.40 1.02
CA ALA A 257 11.43 13.42 1.80
C ALA A 257 10.63 12.12 1.88
N THR A 258 11.31 10.99 1.73
CA THR A 258 10.73 9.67 1.99
C THR A 258 11.27 9.17 3.31
N ILE A 259 10.37 8.89 4.26
CA ILE A 259 10.71 8.46 5.61
C ILE A 259 10.19 7.05 5.82
N ARG A 260 11.06 6.13 6.25
CA ARG A 260 10.71 4.75 6.54
C ARG A 260 10.46 4.55 8.04
N ILE A 261 9.38 3.84 8.37
CA ILE A 261 9.17 3.23 9.68
C ILE A 261 8.88 1.76 9.44
N GLY A 262 9.70 0.87 9.99
CA GLY A 262 9.60 -0.57 9.75
C GLY A 262 9.62 -0.93 8.25
N ASN A 263 8.54 -1.54 7.76
CA ASN A 263 8.35 -2.02 6.38
C ASN A 263 7.44 -1.14 5.51
N ALA A 264 7.20 0.11 5.91
CA ALA A 264 6.38 1.08 5.18
C ALA A 264 7.08 2.45 5.15
N THR A 265 6.63 3.31 4.24
CA THR A 265 7.14 4.66 4.07
C THR A 265 6.00 5.67 4.12
N LEU A 266 6.33 6.88 4.53
CA LEU A 266 5.52 8.07 4.35
C LEU A 266 6.36 9.13 3.63
N GLU A 267 5.68 10.10 3.03
CA GLU A 267 6.30 11.22 2.33
C GLU A 267 6.03 12.54 3.05
N ILE A 268 6.98 13.46 2.95
CA ILE A 268 6.93 14.77 3.59
C ILE A 268 7.44 15.84 2.63
N ASP A 269 6.74 16.96 2.57
CA ASP A 269 7.23 18.20 1.96
C ASP A 269 6.85 19.44 2.79
N GLU A 270 7.36 20.59 2.36
CA GLU A 270 6.83 21.88 2.80
C GLU A 270 5.53 22.20 2.05
N ALA A 271 4.53 22.63 2.81
CA ALA A 271 3.26 23.07 2.29
C ALA A 271 3.43 24.26 1.32
N HIS A 272 2.75 24.19 0.18
CA HIS A 272 2.89 25.15 -0.91
C HIS A 272 1.62 25.19 -1.78
N GLY A 273 1.29 26.34 -2.37
CA GLY A 273 0.15 26.47 -3.26
C GLY A 273 -1.16 25.91 -2.67
N GLU A 274 -1.80 24.98 -3.38
CA GLU A 274 -2.99 24.26 -2.93
C GLU A 274 -2.71 23.11 -1.94
N PHE A 275 -1.45 22.67 -1.83
CA PHE A 275 -0.99 21.60 -0.94
C PHE A 275 -0.66 22.20 0.43
N GLN A 276 -1.71 22.50 1.19
CA GLN A 276 -1.63 23.06 2.53
C GLN A 276 -1.65 21.97 3.60
N PRO A 277 -1.20 22.28 4.85
CA PRO A 277 -1.21 21.28 5.91
C PRO A 277 -2.60 20.73 6.19
N MET A 278 -2.68 19.40 6.24
CA MET A 278 -3.89 18.65 6.56
C MET A 278 -3.57 17.61 7.64
N PRO A 279 -3.81 17.96 8.92
CA PRO A 279 -3.61 17.01 10.01
C PRO A 279 -4.40 15.73 9.78
N CYS A 280 -3.73 14.59 9.85
CA CYS A 280 -4.31 13.29 9.57
C CYS A 280 -4.18 12.33 10.76
N HIS A 281 -4.73 11.12 10.59
CA HIS A 281 -4.54 10.04 11.54
C HIS A 281 -3.75 8.91 10.90
N LEU A 282 -2.81 8.35 11.65
CA LEU A 282 -1.90 7.31 11.20
C LEU A 282 -1.94 6.19 12.24
N HIS A 283 -2.17 4.96 11.77
CA HIS A 283 -1.95 3.77 12.58
C HIS A 283 -0.54 3.25 12.31
N VAL A 284 0.26 3.12 13.36
CA VAL A 284 1.67 2.74 13.27
C VAL A 284 1.94 1.52 14.13
N TYR A 285 2.31 0.42 13.48
CA TYR A 285 2.75 -0.78 14.17
C TYR A 285 4.24 -0.72 14.50
N VAL A 286 4.55 -0.95 15.77
CA VAL A 286 5.90 -0.93 16.32
C VAL A 286 6.18 -2.18 17.15
N PRO A 287 7.46 -2.54 17.39
CA PRO A 287 7.79 -3.70 18.21
C PRO A 287 7.40 -3.56 19.69
N ASP A 288 7.32 -2.33 20.21
CA ASP A 288 7.03 -2.02 21.61
C ASP A 288 6.27 -0.69 21.72
N THR A 289 4.95 -0.79 21.90
CA THR A 289 4.04 0.37 22.01
C THR A 289 4.41 1.28 23.16
N ASP A 290 4.72 0.74 24.33
CA ASP A 290 4.98 1.51 25.55
C ASP A 290 6.27 2.32 25.42
N ALA A 291 7.32 1.70 24.85
CA ALA A 291 8.60 2.36 24.60
C ALA A 291 8.46 3.51 23.58
N VAL A 292 7.80 3.27 22.45
CA VAL A 292 7.59 4.28 21.38
C VAL A 292 6.68 5.39 21.86
N TYR A 293 5.61 5.08 22.59
CA TYR A 293 4.76 6.09 23.21
C TYR A 293 5.57 7.04 24.12
N ALA A 294 6.42 6.48 24.99
CA ALA A 294 7.27 7.28 25.87
C ALA A 294 8.32 8.08 25.09
N GLN A 295 8.86 7.55 23.98
CA GLN A 295 9.77 8.27 23.08
C GLN A 295 9.07 9.46 22.42
N ALA A 296 7.86 9.25 21.88
CA ALA A 296 7.07 10.30 21.25
C ALA A 296 6.77 11.47 22.22
N LEU A 297 6.41 11.17 23.48
CA LEU A 297 6.22 12.20 24.49
C LEU A 297 7.51 13.00 24.77
N ARG A 298 8.67 12.32 24.85
CA ARG A 298 9.97 12.99 25.00
C ARG A 298 10.34 13.84 23.78
N ALA A 299 9.90 13.43 22.60
CA ALA A 299 10.09 14.15 21.34
C ALA A 299 9.10 15.34 21.18
N GLY A 300 8.20 15.56 22.15
CA GLY A 300 7.31 16.72 22.19
C GLY A 300 5.86 16.46 21.77
N ALA A 301 5.47 15.19 21.55
CA ALA A 301 4.06 14.84 21.36
C ALA A 301 3.27 14.95 22.67
N THR A 302 1.95 15.09 22.55
CA THR A 302 1.01 15.05 23.68
C THR A 302 0.25 13.73 23.69
N SER A 303 -0.12 13.24 24.87
CA SER A 303 -0.89 12.00 25.02
C SER A 303 -2.33 12.19 24.52
N ILE A 304 -2.79 11.28 23.67
CA ILE A 304 -4.21 11.06 23.39
C ILE A 304 -4.71 9.93 24.30
N GLU A 305 -4.00 8.81 24.30
CA GLU A 305 -4.35 7.62 25.07
C GLU A 305 -3.09 6.91 25.57
N THR A 306 -3.06 6.56 26.84
CA THR A 306 -1.95 5.81 27.44
C THR A 306 -1.93 4.35 26.99
N PRO A 307 -0.76 3.70 26.89
CA PRO A 307 -0.65 2.30 26.50
C PRO A 307 -1.57 1.37 27.31
N GLN A 308 -2.44 0.64 26.60
CA GLN A 308 -3.35 -0.34 27.17
C GLN A 308 -3.60 -1.53 26.22
N ASP A 309 -3.90 -2.70 26.79
CA ASP A 309 -4.31 -3.87 26.02
C ASP A 309 -5.74 -3.65 25.52
N LYS A 310 -5.95 -3.89 24.24
CA LYS A 310 -7.24 -3.71 23.58
C LYS A 310 -7.96 -5.05 23.38
N PRO A 311 -9.31 -5.05 23.39
CA PRO A 311 -10.09 -6.26 23.20
C PRO A 311 -9.88 -6.91 21.82
N TYR A 312 -9.38 -6.17 20.84
CA TYR A 312 -9.04 -6.63 19.49
C TYR A 312 -7.59 -7.11 19.33
N GLY A 313 -6.88 -7.38 20.43
CA GLY A 313 -5.61 -8.11 20.40
C GLY A 313 -4.35 -7.24 20.24
N ASP A 314 -4.48 -5.92 20.23
CA ASP A 314 -3.33 -4.99 20.18
C ASP A 314 -3.01 -4.42 21.57
N ARG A 315 -1.72 -4.22 21.85
CA ARG A 315 -1.28 -3.24 22.85
C ARG A 315 -1.22 -1.89 22.16
N ALA A 316 -2.09 -0.96 22.50
CA ALA A 316 -2.25 0.29 21.77
C ALA A 316 -2.14 1.54 22.66
N ALA A 317 -1.65 2.62 22.06
CA ALA A 317 -1.56 3.96 22.63
C ALA A 317 -1.83 5.02 21.54
N GLY A 318 -2.02 6.27 21.94
CA GLY A 318 -2.21 7.37 21.00
C GLY A 318 -1.45 8.61 21.41
N VAL A 319 -0.79 9.29 20.47
CA VAL A 319 -0.16 10.59 20.69
C VAL A 319 -0.52 11.57 19.57
N LYS A 320 -0.50 12.87 19.89
CA LYS A 320 -0.68 13.96 18.93
C LYS A 320 0.62 14.74 18.81
N ASP A 321 1.11 14.91 17.59
CA ASP A 321 2.32 15.70 17.33
C ASP A 321 2.06 17.23 17.34
N ALA A 322 3.12 18.01 17.14
CA ALA A 322 3.05 19.47 17.12
C ALA A 322 2.34 20.06 15.88
N TRP A 323 2.17 19.28 14.81
CA TRP A 323 1.48 19.66 13.57
C TRP A 323 0.00 19.27 13.58
N GLY A 324 -0.41 18.53 14.61
CA GLY A 324 -1.79 18.13 14.83
C GLY A 324 -2.13 16.73 14.32
N ASN A 325 -1.19 15.98 13.76
CA ASN A 325 -1.46 14.60 13.36
C ASN A 325 -1.58 13.71 14.61
N SER A 326 -2.47 12.72 14.52
CA SER A 326 -2.59 11.68 15.54
C SER A 326 -1.89 10.40 15.09
N TRP A 327 -1.08 9.85 15.98
CA TRP A 327 -0.35 8.61 15.79
C TRP A 327 -0.91 7.57 16.76
N PHE A 328 -1.69 6.63 16.24
CA PHE A 328 -2.15 5.46 16.98
C PHE A 328 -1.04 4.41 16.90
N ILE A 329 -0.42 4.10 18.03
CA ILE A 329 0.76 3.25 18.12
C ILE A 329 0.31 1.88 18.60
N ALA A 330 0.64 0.81 17.89
CA ALA A 330 0.20 -0.53 18.24
C ALA A 330 1.31 -1.58 18.14
N THR A 331 1.17 -2.62 18.95
CA THR A 331 1.92 -3.88 18.88
C THR A 331 0.88 -4.99 18.88
N TYR A 332 0.82 -5.78 17.82
CA TYR A 332 -0.07 -6.93 17.76
C TYR A 332 0.40 -8.02 18.73
N LEU A 333 -0.49 -8.50 19.61
CA LEU A 333 -0.16 -9.46 20.67
C LEU A 333 -0.33 -10.91 20.24
N GLY A 334 -0.70 -11.18 18.99
CA GLY A 334 -0.81 -12.54 18.44
C GLY A 334 -2.01 -13.35 18.97
N ARG A 335 -3.02 -12.68 19.51
CA ARG A 335 -4.26 -13.26 20.04
C ARG A 335 -5.48 -12.55 19.47
#